data_AF-A0A7S1DV11-F1
#
_entry.id   AF-A0A7S1DV11-F1
#
_cell.length_a   1.000
_cell.length_b   1.000
_cell.length_c   1.000
_cell.angle_alpha   90.00
_cell.angle_beta   90.00
_cell.angle_gamma   90.00
#
_symmetry.space_group_name_H-M   'P 1'
#
loop_
_entity.id
_entity.type
_entity.pdbx_description
1 polymer ?
#
loop_
_entity_poly.entity_id
_entity_poly.type
_entity_poly.pdbx_seq_one_letter_code
_entity_poly.pdbx_strand_id
1 'polypeptide(L)'
;YALVSITLSDKNLSKKFLNFKNLEKISITRKIITSGKNKYFLNGKPISPNKVLNFLYSINININNPHFFVRQGHIMRIVRMNSYELLQTVETAFGIKLYSIKKKNAISLIEKKNQKVREIGNLLINQIRPQLNVLGKSDFIFQKKEFFKTKNQKWTFLSNLTNKGKKKFTLFSAEKKEKN
;
A
#
# COMPACT_ATOMS: atom_id res chain seq x y z
N TYR A 1 -37.59 -18.66 -1.83
CA TYR A 1 -36.43 -18.19 -1.05
C TYR A 1 -36.23 -19.15 0.11
N ALA A 2 -35.00 -19.40 0.56
CA ALA A 2 -34.73 -20.30 1.68
C ALA A 2 -33.91 -19.56 2.74
N LEU A 3 -34.24 -19.78 4.01
CA LEU A 3 -33.54 -19.20 5.15
C LEU A 3 -33.19 -20.31 6.12
N VAL A 4 -31.91 -20.45 6.44
CA VAL A 4 -31.40 -21.41 7.41
C VAL A 4 -30.65 -20.64 8.48
N SER A 5 -30.99 -20.87 9.73
CA SER A 5 -30.32 -20.26 10.88
C SER A 5 -29.80 -21.32 11.82
N ILE A 6 -28.59 -21.11 12.33
CA ILE A 6 -27.94 -21.96 13.32
C ILE A 6 -27.63 -21.10 14.52
N THR A 7 -28.10 -21.50 15.69
CA THR A 7 -27.83 -20.84 16.96
C THR A 7 -26.80 -21.65 17.74
N LEU A 8 -25.65 -21.04 18.02
CA LEU A 8 -24.64 -21.60 18.91
C LEU A 8 -24.80 -20.95 20.29
N SER A 9 -24.88 -21.79 21.30
CA SER A 9 -24.83 -21.39 22.71
C SER A 9 -23.67 -22.10 23.39
N ASP A 10 -22.73 -21.36 23.96
CA ASP A 10 -21.65 -21.91 24.77
C ASP A 10 -21.50 -21.04 26.02
N LYS A 11 -21.38 -21.68 27.18
CA LYS A 11 -21.14 -20.99 28.46
C LYS A 11 -19.73 -20.39 28.53
N ASN A 12 -18.79 -20.88 27.69
CA ASN A 12 -17.40 -20.42 27.62
C ASN A 12 -17.10 -19.48 26.45
N LEU A 13 -18.12 -19.04 25.69
CA LEU A 13 -17.96 -18.21 24.49
C LEU A 13 -17.25 -16.87 24.81
N SER A 14 -17.51 -16.29 25.99
CA SER A 14 -16.94 -15.01 26.44
C SER A 14 -15.41 -15.04 26.65
N LYS A 15 -14.85 -16.19 27.07
CA LYS A 15 -13.40 -16.35 27.28
C LYS A 15 -12.61 -16.54 25.99
N LYS A 16 -13.24 -17.09 24.94
CA LYS A 16 -12.56 -17.47 23.69
C LYS A 16 -12.60 -16.37 22.62
N PHE A 17 -13.52 -15.41 22.71
CA PHE A 17 -13.73 -14.39 21.68
C PHE A 17 -13.62 -12.96 22.22
N LEU A 18 -12.50 -12.30 21.93
CA LEU A 18 -12.23 -10.91 22.33
C LEU A 18 -13.30 -9.91 21.82
N ASN A 19 -13.98 -10.23 20.71
CA ASN A 19 -14.93 -9.35 20.02
C ASN A 19 -16.42 -9.63 20.35
N PHE A 20 -16.73 -10.67 21.12
CA PHE A 20 -18.11 -11.08 21.44
C PHE A 20 -18.32 -11.27 22.94
N LYS A 21 -17.63 -10.46 23.76
CA LYS A 21 -17.52 -10.64 25.22
C LYS A 21 -18.84 -10.69 25.99
N ASN A 22 -19.98 -10.30 25.41
CA ASN A 22 -21.27 -10.21 26.11
C ASN A 22 -22.42 -11.00 25.44
N LEU A 23 -22.12 -11.94 24.54
CA LEU A 23 -23.16 -12.71 23.84
C LEU A 23 -23.11 -14.18 24.24
N GLU A 24 -24.07 -14.61 25.06
CA GLU A 24 -24.26 -16.03 25.44
C GLU A 24 -24.73 -16.90 24.27
N LYS A 25 -25.33 -16.26 23.25
CA LYS A 25 -25.87 -16.91 22.05
C LYS A 25 -25.43 -16.17 20.80
N ILE A 26 -24.95 -16.91 19.81
CA ILE A 26 -24.60 -16.39 18.49
C ILE A 26 -25.42 -17.13 17.44
N SER A 27 -26.19 -16.38 16.66
CA SER A 27 -27.01 -16.87 15.56
C SER A 27 -26.37 -16.52 14.22
N ILE A 28 -26.13 -17.53 13.38
CA ILE A 28 -25.66 -17.37 12.01
C ILE A 28 -26.80 -17.74 11.08
N THR A 29 -27.18 -16.83 10.20
CA THR A 29 -28.27 -17.05 9.24
C THR A 29 -27.74 -16.94 7.81
N ARG A 30 -28.04 -17.93 6.98
CA ARG A 30 -27.84 -17.89 5.53
C ARG A 30 -29.19 -17.75 4.84
N LYS A 31 -29.32 -16.75 3.99
CA LYS A 31 -30.50 -16.49 3.15
C LYS A 31 -30.16 -16.66 1.68
N ILE A 32 -30.92 -17.51 0.99
CA ILE A 32 -30.86 -17.70 -0.46
C ILE A 32 -32.05 -16.97 -1.07
N ILE A 33 -31.75 -15.94 -1.87
CA ILE A 33 -32.76 -15.16 -2.60
C ILE A 33 -33.14 -15.91 -3.88
N THR A 34 -34.33 -15.66 -4.43
CA THR A 34 -34.81 -16.23 -5.69
C THR A 34 -33.85 -15.98 -6.88
N SER A 35 -32.99 -14.95 -6.80
CA SER A 35 -31.91 -14.66 -7.74
C SER A 35 -30.67 -15.58 -7.59
N GLY A 36 -30.67 -16.54 -6.66
CA GLY A 36 -29.55 -17.46 -6.39
C GLY A 36 -28.41 -16.89 -5.54
N LYS A 37 -28.44 -15.58 -5.23
CA LYS A 37 -27.41 -14.91 -4.41
C LYS A 37 -27.53 -15.30 -2.94
N ASN A 38 -26.39 -15.63 -2.32
CA ASN A 38 -26.26 -15.92 -0.89
C ASN A 38 -26.05 -14.62 -0.08
N LYS A 39 -26.86 -14.42 0.96
CA LYS A 39 -26.63 -13.40 1.98
C LYS A 39 -26.40 -14.06 3.33
N TYR A 40 -25.43 -13.55 4.09
CA TYR A 40 -25.08 -14.06 5.41
C TYR A 40 -25.36 -12.99 6.46
N PHE A 41 -25.88 -13.43 7.60
CA PHE A 41 -26.16 -12.58 8.74
C PHE A 41 -25.56 -13.19 10.00
N LEU A 42 -25.01 -12.35 10.86
CA LEU A 42 -24.54 -12.71 12.20
C LEU A 42 -25.33 -11.88 13.21
N ASN A 43 -26.12 -12.53 14.06
CA ASN A 43 -27.05 -11.87 15.00
C ASN A 43 -27.90 -10.78 14.30
N GLY A 44 -28.41 -11.10 13.10
CA GLY A 44 -29.21 -10.18 12.28
C GLY A 44 -28.42 -9.12 11.50
N LYS A 45 -27.12 -8.94 11.76
CA LYS A 45 -26.28 -7.99 11.00
C LYS A 45 -25.75 -8.62 9.71
N PRO A 46 -25.91 -7.96 8.53
CA PRO A 46 -25.38 -8.48 7.29
C PRO A 46 -23.84 -8.50 7.34
N ILE A 47 -23.25 -9.60 6.91
CA ILE A 47 -21.81 -9.81 7.00
C ILE A 47 -21.28 -10.51 5.74
N SER A 48 -20.01 -10.26 5.41
CA SER A 48 -19.36 -10.93 4.29
C SER A 48 -19.11 -12.42 4.59
N PRO A 49 -19.12 -13.30 3.56
CA PRO A 49 -18.89 -14.74 3.74
C PRO A 49 -17.53 -15.04 4.39
N ASN A 50 -16.49 -14.27 4.04
CA ASN A 50 -15.15 -14.46 4.62
C ASN A 50 -15.11 -14.20 6.13
N LYS A 51 -15.88 -13.23 6.62
CA LYS A 51 -15.98 -12.97 8.06
C LYS A 51 -16.73 -14.08 8.79
N VAL A 52 -17.77 -14.66 8.18
CA VAL A 52 -18.44 -15.86 8.74
C VAL A 52 -17.47 -17.04 8.80
N LEU A 53 -16.72 -17.28 7.73
CA LEU A 53 -15.69 -18.33 7.71
C LEU A 53 -14.63 -18.11 8.80
N ASN A 54 -14.13 -16.89 8.97
CA ASN A 54 -13.18 -16.56 10.04
C ASN A 54 -13.77 -16.80 11.43
N PHE A 55 -15.05 -16.47 11.63
CA PHE A 55 -15.75 -16.77 12.88
C PHE A 55 -15.81 -18.29 13.13
N LEU A 56 -16.20 -19.06 12.12
CA LEU A 56 -16.28 -20.52 12.20
C LEU A 56 -14.91 -21.17 12.47
N TYR A 57 -13.85 -20.67 11.84
CA TYR A 57 -12.48 -21.10 12.15
C TYR A 57 -12.11 -20.83 13.62
N SER A 58 -12.60 -19.75 14.21
CA SER A 58 -12.26 -19.37 15.59
C SER A 58 -12.94 -20.26 16.64
N ILE A 59 -14.10 -20.86 16.30
CA ILE A 59 -14.75 -21.91 17.10
C ILE A 59 -14.23 -23.33 16.74
N ASN A 60 -13.13 -23.44 15.99
CA ASN A 60 -12.58 -24.71 15.47
C ASN A 60 -13.55 -25.51 14.57
N ILE A 61 -14.58 -24.86 14.02
CA ILE A 61 -15.44 -25.45 12.99
C ILE A 61 -14.82 -25.16 11.63
N ASN A 62 -14.02 -26.11 11.15
CA ASN A 62 -13.45 -26.05 9.81
C ASN A 62 -14.33 -26.83 8.82
N ILE A 63 -15.30 -26.15 8.21
CA ILE A 63 -16.19 -26.75 7.19
C ILE A 63 -15.41 -27.28 5.97
N ASN A 64 -14.20 -26.74 5.74
CA ASN A 64 -13.33 -27.16 4.63
C ASN A 64 -12.42 -28.34 5.00
N ASN A 65 -12.47 -28.85 6.24
CA ASN A 65 -11.81 -30.09 6.62
C ASN A 65 -12.72 -31.28 6.26
N PRO A 66 -12.29 -32.20 5.37
CA PRO A 66 -13.08 -33.39 5.05
C PRO A 66 -13.42 -34.22 6.29
N HIS A 67 -12.55 -34.27 7.31
CA HIS A 67 -12.80 -35.00 8.55
C HIS A 67 -13.91 -34.44 9.44
N PHE A 68 -14.36 -33.20 9.20
CA PHE A 68 -15.36 -32.57 10.06
C PHE A 68 -16.75 -33.21 9.90
N PHE A 69 -17.03 -33.84 8.76
CA PHE A 69 -18.35 -34.40 8.47
C PHE A 69 -18.24 -35.77 7.79
N VAL A 70 -18.72 -36.81 8.47
CA VAL A 70 -18.80 -38.16 7.91
C VAL A 70 -20.01 -38.22 6.99
N ARG A 71 -19.75 -38.26 5.67
CA ARG A 71 -20.79 -38.41 4.64
C ARG A 71 -21.02 -39.89 4.34
N GLN A 72 -22.16 -40.22 3.75
CA GLN A 72 -22.32 -41.54 3.15
C GLN A 72 -21.24 -41.76 2.08
N GLY A 73 -20.63 -42.94 2.07
CA GLY A 73 -19.51 -43.27 1.18
C GLY A 73 -18.16 -42.66 1.58
N HIS A 74 -18.06 -41.99 2.74
CA HIS A 74 -16.82 -41.38 3.21
C HIS A 74 -15.71 -42.42 3.43
N ILE A 75 -16.03 -43.59 4.00
CA ILE A 75 -15.06 -44.68 4.21
C ILE A 75 -14.49 -45.17 2.87
N MET A 76 -15.37 -45.43 1.89
CA MET A 76 -14.96 -45.84 0.54
C MET A 76 -14.05 -44.80 -0.12
N ARG A 77 -14.33 -43.52 0.10
CA ARG A 77 -13.47 -42.44 -0.39
C ARG A 77 -12.08 -42.52 0.24
N ILE A 78 -11.97 -42.64 1.57
CA ILE A 78 -10.67 -42.76 2.26
C ILE A 78 -9.86 -43.95 1.73
N VAL A 79 -10.51 -45.10 1.55
CA VAL A 79 -9.84 -46.31 1.03
C VAL A 79 -9.35 -46.13 -0.41
N ARG A 80 -10.03 -45.28 -1.22
CA ARG A 80 -9.66 -44.99 -2.62
C ARG A 80 -8.79 -43.73 -2.78
N MET A 81 -8.45 -43.01 -1.70
CA MET A 81 -7.64 -41.79 -1.79
C MET A 81 -6.22 -42.14 -2.24
N ASN A 82 -5.64 -41.27 -3.07
CA ASN A 82 -4.22 -41.35 -3.40
C ASN A 82 -3.35 -40.96 -2.18
N SER A 83 -2.10 -41.41 -2.10
CA SER A 83 -1.19 -41.12 -0.99
C SER A 83 -1.04 -39.62 -0.70
N TYR A 84 -1.05 -38.79 -1.75
CA TYR A 84 -1.04 -37.33 -1.61
C TYR A 84 -2.32 -36.77 -0.95
N GLU A 85 -3.49 -37.27 -1.33
CA GLU A 85 -4.76 -36.85 -0.72
C GLU A 85 -4.87 -37.30 0.73
N LEU A 86 -4.41 -38.51 1.04
CA LEU A 86 -4.35 -39.03 2.40
C LEU A 86 -3.43 -38.19 3.28
N LEU A 87 -2.22 -37.85 2.78
CA LEU A 87 -1.31 -36.94 3.48
C LEU A 87 -1.99 -35.59 3.76
N GLN A 88 -2.63 -35.00 2.76
CA GLN A 88 -3.30 -33.71 2.91
C GLN A 88 -4.46 -33.75 3.91
N THR A 89 -5.14 -34.90 3.98
CA THR A 89 -6.22 -35.21 4.91
C THR A 89 -5.66 -35.27 6.34
N VAL A 90 -4.56 -35.99 6.54
CA VAL A 90 -3.81 -36.02 7.81
C VAL A 90 -3.31 -34.63 8.23
N GLU A 91 -2.73 -33.84 7.33
CA GLU A 91 -2.29 -32.47 7.59
C GLU A 91 -3.43 -31.53 8.01
N THR A 92 -4.65 -31.77 7.48
CA THR A 92 -5.84 -31.04 7.93
C THR A 92 -6.31 -31.44 9.32
N ALA A 93 -6.23 -32.73 9.66
CA ALA A 93 -6.57 -33.22 10.99
C ALA A 93 -5.65 -32.63 12.06
N PHE A 94 -4.35 -32.56 11.78
CA PHE A 94 -3.37 -31.92 12.66
C PHE A 94 -3.40 -30.38 12.64
N GLY A 95 -4.19 -29.76 11.75
CA GLY A 95 -4.31 -28.29 11.66
C GLY A 95 -3.13 -27.57 10.98
N ILE A 96 -2.12 -28.32 10.53
CA ILE A 96 -0.89 -27.78 9.89
C ILE A 96 -1.22 -27.09 8.57
N LYS A 97 -2.22 -27.60 7.83
CA LYS A 97 -2.61 -27.03 6.54
C LYS A 97 -3.03 -25.56 6.62
N LEU A 98 -3.72 -25.16 7.70
CA LEU A 98 -4.13 -23.76 7.90
C LEU A 98 -2.91 -22.84 8.05
N TYR A 99 -1.88 -23.30 8.76
CA TYR A 99 -0.62 -22.58 8.90
C TYR A 99 0.11 -22.45 7.55
N SER A 100 0.20 -23.54 6.80
CA SER A 100 0.82 -23.54 5.46
C SER A 100 0.16 -22.55 4.49
N ILE A 101 -1.18 -22.51 4.48
CA ILE A 101 -1.95 -21.54 3.67
C ILE A 101 -1.64 -20.10 4.10
N LYS A 102 -1.65 -19.81 5.42
CA LYS A 102 -1.32 -18.47 5.92
C LYS A 102 0.10 -18.06 5.55
N LYS A 103 1.07 -18.97 5.67
CA LYS A 103 2.46 -18.75 5.26
C LYS A 103 2.55 -18.41 3.78
N LYS A 104 1.91 -19.19 2.90
CA LYS A 104 1.88 -18.93 1.45
C LYS A 104 1.27 -17.56 1.12
N ASN A 105 0.18 -17.19 1.79
CA ASN A 105 -0.45 -15.89 1.60
C ASN A 105 0.46 -14.73 2.06
N ALA A 106 1.16 -14.90 3.18
CA ALA A 106 2.12 -13.92 3.68
C ALA A 106 3.30 -13.72 2.69
N ILE A 107 3.85 -14.81 2.17
CA ILE A 107 4.93 -14.76 1.16
C ILE A 107 4.46 -14.01 -0.10
N SER A 108 3.29 -14.35 -0.64
CA SER A 108 2.75 -13.64 -1.81
C SER A 108 2.50 -12.16 -1.55
N LEU A 109 2.09 -11.80 -0.32
CA LEU A 109 1.94 -10.40 0.07
C LEU A 109 3.29 -9.67 0.10
N ILE A 110 4.33 -10.30 0.66
CA ILE A 110 5.69 -9.76 0.70
C ILE A 110 6.21 -9.53 -0.72
N GLU A 111 6.04 -10.49 -1.63
CA GLU A 111 6.44 -10.35 -3.03
C GLU A 111 5.78 -9.13 -3.70
N LYS A 112 4.47 -8.98 -3.54
CA LYS A 112 3.72 -7.83 -4.07
C LYS A 112 4.18 -6.50 -3.47
N LYS A 113 4.51 -6.48 -2.17
CA LYS A 113 5.04 -5.28 -1.51
C LYS A 113 6.43 -4.94 -2.04
N ASN A 114 7.30 -5.92 -2.19
CA ASN A 114 8.65 -5.73 -2.76
C ASN A 114 8.59 -5.23 -4.20
N GLN A 115 7.64 -5.70 -5.00
CA GLN A 115 7.42 -5.18 -6.35
C GLN A 115 7.05 -3.69 -6.33
N LYS A 116 6.11 -3.28 -5.48
CA LYS A 116 5.72 -1.87 -5.34
C LYS A 116 6.88 -0.98 -4.87
N VAL A 117 7.71 -1.47 -3.95
CA VAL A 117 8.90 -0.73 -3.50
C VAL A 117 9.88 -0.49 -4.65
N ARG A 118 10.10 -1.51 -5.51
CA ARG A 118 10.94 -1.35 -6.71
C ARG A 118 10.36 -0.34 -7.69
N GLU A 119 9.05 -0.40 -7.94
CA GLU A 119 8.36 0.56 -8.80
C GLU A 119 8.51 2.00 -8.28
N ILE A 120 8.31 2.22 -6.99
CA ILE A 120 8.49 3.54 -6.34
C ILE A 120 9.95 4.00 -6.42
N GLY A 121 10.91 3.10 -6.18
CA GLY A 121 12.34 3.40 -6.31
C GLY A 121 12.71 3.84 -7.73
N ASN A 122 12.18 3.16 -8.74
CA ASN A 122 12.39 3.52 -10.14
C ASN A 122 11.78 4.88 -10.49
N LEU A 123 10.57 5.19 -10.00
CA LEU A 123 9.94 6.51 -10.19
C LEU A 123 10.76 7.63 -9.53
N LEU A 124 11.25 7.40 -8.30
CA LEU A 124 12.11 8.35 -7.60
C LEU A 124 13.38 8.68 -8.36
N ILE A 125 14.05 7.65 -8.91
CA ILE A 125 15.32 7.82 -9.63
C ILE A 125 15.10 8.44 -11.01
N ASN A 126 14.09 7.99 -11.75
CA ASN A 126 13.93 8.35 -13.15
C ASN A 126 13.16 9.67 -13.36
N GLN A 127 12.31 10.07 -12.41
CA GLN A 127 11.47 11.26 -12.57
C GLN A 127 11.81 12.34 -11.54
N ILE A 128 11.83 11.98 -10.25
CA ILE A 128 11.93 12.98 -9.17
C ILE A 128 13.36 13.54 -9.06
N ARG A 129 14.39 12.69 -9.03
CA ARG A 129 15.80 13.12 -8.97
C ARG A 129 16.22 14.05 -10.13
N PRO A 130 15.92 13.76 -11.41
CA PRO A 130 16.30 14.65 -12.49
C PRO A 130 15.57 15.99 -12.42
N GLN A 131 14.28 16.01 -12.03
CA GLN A 131 13.55 17.27 -11.83
C GLN A 131 14.18 18.11 -10.71
N LEU A 132 14.55 17.51 -9.57
CA LEU A 132 15.25 18.21 -8.49
C LEU A 132 16.61 18.76 -8.94
N ASN A 133 17.37 17.99 -9.73
CA ASN A 133 18.66 18.44 -10.27
C ASN A 133 18.51 19.61 -11.24
N VAL A 134 17.46 19.62 -12.06
CA VAL A 134 17.15 20.75 -12.96
C VAL A 134 16.80 21.99 -12.15
N LEU A 135 15.93 21.85 -11.15
CA LEU A 135 15.52 22.96 -10.26
C LEU A 135 16.72 23.55 -9.51
N GLY A 136 17.57 22.71 -8.92
CA GLY A 136 18.78 23.19 -8.23
C GLY A 136 19.76 23.89 -9.17
N LYS A 137 19.91 23.41 -10.42
CA LYS A 137 20.72 24.09 -11.43
C LYS A 137 20.11 25.40 -11.88
N SER A 138 18.80 25.49 -12.06
CA SER A 138 18.14 26.74 -12.46
C SER A 138 18.27 27.81 -11.39
N ASP A 139 18.13 27.47 -10.11
CA ASP A 139 18.30 28.41 -8.99
C ASP A 139 19.74 28.93 -8.91
N PHE A 140 20.71 28.03 -9.10
CA PHE A 140 22.12 28.40 -9.16
C PHE A 140 22.44 29.32 -10.35
N ILE A 141 21.91 29.02 -11.54
CA ILE A 141 22.06 29.85 -12.74
C ILE A 141 21.43 31.23 -12.52
N PHE A 142 20.28 31.29 -11.86
CA PHE A 142 19.57 32.53 -11.57
C PHE A 142 20.38 33.45 -10.64
N GLN A 143 20.90 32.92 -9.52
CA GLN A 143 21.77 33.69 -8.63
C GLN A 143 23.03 34.21 -9.35
N LYS A 144 23.63 33.36 -10.20
CA LYS A 144 24.80 33.75 -11.00
C LYS A 144 24.47 34.89 -11.96
N LYS A 145 23.31 34.86 -12.63
CA LYS A 145 22.85 35.94 -13.52
C LYS A 145 22.71 37.28 -12.79
N GLU A 146 22.09 37.30 -11.61
CA GLU A 146 21.94 38.53 -10.80
C GLU A 146 23.30 39.09 -10.35
N PHE A 147 24.24 38.23 -9.97
CA PHE A 147 25.60 38.64 -9.61
C PHE A 147 26.36 39.27 -10.80
N PHE A 148 26.23 38.72 -12.01
CA PHE A 148 26.89 39.28 -13.18
C PHE A 148 26.22 40.57 -13.68
N LYS A 149 24.90 40.71 -13.52
CA LYS A 149 24.16 41.93 -13.87
C LYS A 149 24.62 43.12 -13.03
N THR A 150 24.78 42.94 -11.73
CA THR A 150 25.27 43.97 -10.81
C THR A 150 26.74 44.36 -11.10
N LYS A 151 27.61 43.38 -11.40
CA LYS A 151 28.98 43.68 -11.87
C LYS A 151 28.99 44.47 -13.18
N ASN A 152 28.20 44.06 -14.18
CA ASN A 152 28.14 44.78 -15.46
C ASN A 152 27.65 46.22 -15.29
N GLN A 153 26.65 46.47 -14.46
CA GLN A 153 26.19 47.84 -14.16
C GLN A 153 27.28 48.70 -13.52
N LYS A 154 28.07 48.13 -12.61
CA LYS A 154 29.21 48.84 -12.00
C LYS A 154 30.31 49.14 -13.03
N TRP A 155 30.63 48.19 -13.90
CA TRP A 155 31.62 48.39 -14.97
C TRP A 155 31.19 49.43 -15.98
N THR A 156 29.92 49.45 -16.41
CA THR A 156 29.40 50.46 -17.34
C THR A 156 29.37 51.85 -16.72
N PHE A 157 29.09 51.94 -15.43
CA PHE A 157 29.18 53.20 -14.69
C PHE A 157 30.62 53.73 -14.64
N LEU A 158 31.59 52.87 -14.31
CA LEU A 158 33.01 53.23 -14.25
C LEU A 158 33.56 53.61 -15.64
N SER A 159 33.18 52.90 -16.70
CA SER A 159 33.59 53.24 -18.08
C SER A 159 33.01 54.59 -18.50
N ASN A 160 31.79 54.92 -18.07
CA ASN A 160 31.18 56.21 -18.37
C ASN A 160 31.85 57.35 -17.58
N LEU A 161 32.25 57.14 -16.32
CA LEU A 161 33.04 58.11 -15.57
C LEU A 161 34.41 58.36 -16.18
N THR A 162 35.12 57.29 -16.56
CA THR A 162 36.43 57.42 -17.20
C THR A 162 36.33 58.09 -18.57
N ASN A 163 35.30 57.81 -19.37
CA ASN A 163 35.06 58.54 -20.62
C ASN A 163 34.70 60.01 -20.40
N LYS A 164 33.90 60.34 -19.37
CA LYS A 164 33.64 61.73 -18.99
C LYS A 164 34.91 62.45 -18.54
N GLY A 165 35.75 61.78 -17.74
CA GLY A 165 37.05 62.28 -17.32
C GLY A 165 37.99 62.55 -18.50
N LYS A 166 38.07 61.60 -19.45
CA LYS A 166 38.84 61.77 -20.70
C LYS A 166 38.34 62.95 -21.53
N LYS A 167 37.01 63.11 -21.71
CA LYS A 167 36.43 64.27 -22.40
C LYS A 167 36.76 65.60 -21.72
N LYS A 168 36.72 65.64 -20.38
CA LYS A 168 37.06 66.83 -19.59
C LYS A 168 38.55 67.17 -19.71
N PHE A 169 39.42 66.16 -19.72
CA PHE A 169 40.85 66.33 -19.96
C PHE A 169 41.12 66.87 -21.37
N THR A 170 40.46 66.35 -22.41
CA THR A 170 40.64 66.86 -23.78
C THR A 170 40.16 68.30 -23.94
N LEU A 171 39.08 68.69 -23.26
CA LEU A 171 38.57 70.08 -23.23
C LEU A 171 39.56 71.01 -22.51
N PHE A 172 40.07 70.63 -21.34
CA PHE A 172 41.07 71.42 -20.62
C PHE A 172 42.40 71.55 -21.39
N SER A 173 42.78 70.50 -22.12
CA SER A 173 43.97 70.53 -22.99
C SER A 173 43.78 71.46 -24.20
N ALA A 174 42.54 71.64 -24.66
CA ALA A 174 42.19 72.53 -25.78
C ALA A 174 42.14 74.00 -25.32
N GLU A 175 41.52 74.28 -24.17
CA GLU A 175 41.48 75.64 -23.57
C GLU A 175 42.88 76.19 -23.25
N LYS A 176 43.84 75.30 -22.95
CA LYS A 176 45.24 75.69 -22.69
C LYS A 176 46.04 75.97 -23.98
N LYS A 177 45.58 75.52 -25.15
CA LYS A 177 46.18 75.83 -26.46
C LYS A 177 45.66 77.14 -27.07
N GLU A 178 44.48 77.61 -26.68
CA GLU A 178 43.91 78.90 -27.13
C GLU A 178 44.43 80.11 -26.35
N LYS A 179 45.20 79.90 -25.27
CA LYS A 179 45.76 80.97 -24.42
C LYS A 179 47.26 81.23 -24.62
N ASN A 180 47.87 80.65 -25.66
CA ASN A 180 49.24 80.93 -26.10
C ASN A 180 49.26 81.49 -27.51
#